data_AF-A0A8K0RDQ4-F1
#
_entry.id   AF-A0A8K0RDQ4-F1
#
_cell.length_a   1.000
_cell.length_b   1.000
_cell.length_c   1.000
_cell.angle_alpha   90.00
_cell.angle_beta   90.00
_cell.angle_gamma   90.00
#
_symmetry.space_group_name_H-M   'P 1'
#
loop_
_entity.id
_entity.type
_entity.pdbx_description
1 polymer ?
#
loop_
_entity_poly.entity_id
_entity_poly.type
_entity_poly.pdbx_seq_one_letter_code
_entity_poly.pdbx_strand_id
1 'polypeptide(L)' 'SMFNNPLLSDVTIFQTSNGSTRTYHAHKVVLCMASPWFTKALTGDFKVSKLRDFLLCN' A
#
# COMPACT_ATOMS: atom_id res chain seq x y z
N SER A 1 4.80 16.15 9.38
CA SER A 1 4.88 15.51 8.05
C SER A 1 3.65 14.64 7.86
N MET A 2 3.01 14.68 6.67
CA MET A 2 1.79 13.89 6.35
C MET A 2 2.11 12.48 5.80
N PHE A 3 3.39 12.22 5.52
CA PHE A 3 3.91 10.93 5.03
C PHE A 3 4.07 9.95 6.20
N ASN A 4 3.63 8.70 6.04
CA ASN A 4 3.69 7.65 7.07
C ASN A 4 2.94 7.99 8.38
N ASN A 5 1.79 8.65 8.28
CA ASN A 5 0.96 9.00 9.43
C ASN A 5 -0.26 8.06 9.53
N PRO A 6 -0.37 7.23 10.59
CA PRO A 6 -1.45 6.25 10.73
C PRO A 6 -2.85 6.87 10.83
N LEU A 7 -2.97 8.10 11.36
CA LEU A 7 -4.28 8.75 11.54
C LEU A 7 -4.89 9.24 10.22
N LEU A 8 -4.04 9.57 9.25
CA LEU A 8 -4.46 10.20 8.00
C LEU A 8 -4.43 9.24 6.81
N SER A 9 -3.83 8.06 6.99
CA SER A 9 -3.61 7.08 5.92
C SER A 9 -4.84 6.20 5.72
N ASP A 10 -5.13 5.87 4.47
CA ASP A 10 -6.27 5.05 4.05
C ASP A 10 -5.85 3.68 3.48
N VAL A 11 -4.54 3.41 3.46
CA VAL A 11 -3.94 2.12 3.07
C VAL A 11 -2.65 1.84 3.83
N THR A 12 -2.37 0.56 4.07
CA THR A 12 -1.12 0.08 4.66
C THR A 12 -0.38 -0.80 3.64
N ILE A 13 0.93 -0.58 3.49
CA ILE A 13 1.81 -1.38 2.65
C ILE A 13 2.72 -2.21 3.54
N PHE A 14 2.78 -3.51 3.28
CA PHE A 14 3.67 -4.46 3.92
C PHE A 14 4.72 -4.89 2.90
N GLN A 15 5.96 -4.49 3.14
CA GLN A 15 7.09 -4.92 2.34
C GLN A 15 7.83 -6.01 3.10
N THR A 16 7.84 -7.22 2.56
CA THR A 16 8.65 -8.31 3.11
C THR A 16 9.94 -8.43 2.32
N SER A 17 11.08 -8.35 3.00
CA SER A 17 12.41 -8.53 2.42
C SER A 17 13.32 -9.23 3.43
N ASN A 18 14.05 -10.26 2.98
CA ASN A 18 14.95 -11.07 3.81
C ASN A 18 14.29 -11.58 5.12
N GLY A 19 13.05 -12.08 5.01
CA GLY A 19 12.29 -12.60 6.15
C GLY A 19 11.79 -11.54 7.15
N SER A 20 12.04 -10.25 6.89
CA SER A 20 11.56 -9.14 7.71
C SER A 20 10.48 -8.36 6.98
N THR A 21 9.39 -8.04 7.68
CA THR A 21 8.29 -7.23 7.12
C THR A 21 8.34 -5.83 7.68
N ARG A 22 8.32 -4.83 6.80
CA ARG A 22 8.17 -3.41 7.13
C ARG A 22 6.79 -2.92 6.75
N THR A 23 6.21 -2.09 7.61
CA THR A 23 4.87 -1.53 7.45
C THR A 23 4.96 -0.04 7.13
N TYR A 24 4.20 0.40 6.13
CA TYR A 24 4.12 1.80 5.70
C TYR A 24 2.67 2.26 5.66
N HIS A 25 2.38 3.39 6.30
CA HIS A 25 1.10 4.07 6.20
C HIS A 25 1.11 5.05 5.01
N ALA A 26 0.18 4.88 4.08
CA ALA A 26 0.16 5.64 2.85
C ALA A 26 -1.26 6.10 2.46
N HIS A 27 -1.30 6.93 1.42
CA HIS A 27 -2.52 7.52 0.89
C HIS A 27 -2.77 6.99 -0.52
N LYS A 28 -3.91 6.34 -0.76
CA LYS A 28 -4.26 5.73 -2.06
C LYS A 28 -4.15 6.73 -3.20
N VAL A 29 -4.67 7.94 -3.01
CA VAL A 29 -4.62 9.01 -4.03
C VAL A 29 -3.17 9.33 -4.40
N VAL A 30 -2.29 9.49 -3.41
CA VAL A 30 -0.86 9.79 -3.64
C VAL A 30 -0.18 8.64 -4.37
N LEU A 31 -0.47 7.40 -3.99
CA LEU A 31 0.08 6.21 -4.66
C LEU A 31 -0.37 6.11 -6.14
N CYS A 32 -1.66 6.33 -6.41
CA CYS A 32 -2.22 6.34 -7.76
C CYS A 32 -1.65 7.47 -8.62
N MET A 33 -1.42 8.66 -8.03
CA MET A 33 -0.74 9.76 -8.71
C MET A 33 0.71 9.44 -9.03
N ALA A 34 1.40 8.71 -8.15
CA ALA A 34 2.80 8.36 -8.32
C ALA A 34 3.03 7.21 -9.32
N SER A 35 2.09 6.27 -9.46
CA SER A 35 2.21 5.17 -10.42
C SER A 35 0.85 4.63 -10.88
N PRO A 36 0.62 4.48 -12.20
CA PRO A 36 -0.55 3.80 -12.75
C PRO A 36 -0.72 2.36 -12.29
N TRP A 37 0.36 1.73 -11.80
CA TRP A 37 0.32 0.40 -11.21
C TRP A 37 -0.62 0.37 -9.99
N PHE A 38 -0.52 1.36 -9.10
CA PHE A 38 -1.36 1.43 -7.90
C PHE A 38 -2.83 1.67 -8.26
N THR A 39 -3.12 2.44 -9.30
CA THR A 39 -4.49 2.58 -9.81
C THR A 39 -5.06 1.21 -10.20
N LYS A 40 -4.34 0.46 -11.04
CA LYS A 40 -4.77 -0.88 -11.47
C LYS A 40 -4.91 -1.86 -10.29
N ALA A 41 -3.97 -1.82 -9.35
CA ALA A 41 -3.96 -2.72 -8.21
C ALA A 41 -5.05 -2.39 -7.16
N LEU A 42 -5.44 -1.12 -7.01
CA LEU A 42 -6.48 -0.66 -6.09
C LEU A 42 -7.90 -0.71 -6.68
N THR A 43 -8.04 -0.67 -8.01
CA THR A 43 -9.36 -0.64 -8.68
C THR A 43 -9.68 -1.88 -9.53
N GLY A 44 -8.72 -2.78 -9.73
CA GLY A 44 -8.93 -4.03 -10.49
C GLY A 44 -9.38 -5.21 -9.62
N ASP A 45 -9.63 -6.36 -10.25
CA ASP A 45 -9.99 -7.64 -9.59
C ASP A 45 -8.83 -8.28 -8.82
N PHE A 46 -7.73 -7.55 -8.62
CA PHE A 46 -6.65 -8.01 -7.77
C PHE A 46 -7.27 -8.21 -6.38
N LYS A 47 -7.28 -9.47 -5.90
CA LYS A 47 -7.65 -9.82 -4.53
C LYS A 47 -6.64 -9.19 -3.57
N VAL A 48 -6.70 -7.87 -3.40
CA VAL A 48 -6.26 -7.18 -2.19
C VAL A 48 -7.19 -7.77 -1.13
N SER A 49 -6.71 -8.83 -0.50
CA SER A 49 -7.55 -9.90 0.03
C SER A 49 -8.26 -9.46 1.30
N LYS A 50 -9.22 -8.54 1.24
CA LYS A 50 -10.10 -8.14 2.36
C LYS A 50 -9.38 -7.91 3.72
N LEU A 51 -8.08 -7.69 3.68
CA LEU A 51 -7.19 -7.18 4.71
C LEU A 51 -6.50 -6.00 4.04
N ARG A 52 -6.35 -4.91 4.79
CA ARG A 52 -6.02 -3.57 4.33
C ARG A 52 -4.55 -3.41 3.90
N ASP A 53 -3.98 -4.47 3.33
CA ASP A 53 -2.57 -4.78 3.41
C ASP A 53 -2.04 -5.13 2.00
N PHE A 54 -1.26 -4.23 1.40
CA PHE A 54 -0.53 -4.52 0.16
C PHE A 54 0.74 -5.29 0.50
N LEU A 55 0.84 -6.57 0.13
CA LEU A 55 2.09 -7.33 0.23
C LEU A 55 2.94 -7.09 -1.02
N LEU A 56 4.06 -6.39 -0.89
CA LEU A 56 5.10 -6.31 -1.92
C LEU A 56 6.18 -7.35 -1.58
N CYS A 57 6.14 -8.50 -2.25
CA CYS A 57 7.25 -9.45 -2.28
C CYS A 57 8.18 -9.07 -3.44
N ASN A 58 9.43 -8.71 -3.14
CA ASN A 58 10.55 -8.79 -4.08
C ASN A 58 11.39 -10.01 -3.71
#